data_AF-G5JAL9-F1
#
_entry.id   AF-G5JAL9-F1
#
_cell.length_a   1.000
_cell.length_b   1.000
_cell.length_c   1.000
_cell.angle_alpha   90.00
_cell.angle_beta   90.00
_cell.angle_gamma   90.00
#
_symmetry.space_group_name_H-M   'P 1'
#
loop_
_entity.id
_entity.type
_entity.pdbx_description
1 polymer ?
#
loop_
_entity_poly.entity_id
_entity_poly.type
_entity_poly.pdbx_seq_one_letter_code
_entity_poly.pdbx_strand_id
1 'polypeptide(L)'
;MNISPFSLGVSMAAVSIVSSLSTSASAFSLGDYNLVVFEDVTSNSDVEGSAFIGGDLLGSSSNYCIKCDAGGSFFPFDGVGLKVVGDIEGNPKNVNNGTDLEYGGNLNAIVNMNGGGSIIQNSNLANEFTQLKNFLSNESTLYSNLASNSSINVPGQQPGPVIFNSSGDSVAVFDIDAADLFSNKTQQIELNLNGSSTAIINVRGTSANWNQGNIVGDLVSDDEVKEKVLWNFYEAETLNFNLALYGSLLA
;
A
#
# COMPACT_ATOMS: atom_id res chain seq x y z
N MET A 1 -44.84 -52.21 43.04
CA MET A 1 -45.64 -51.23 42.27
C MET A 1 -44.66 -50.27 41.62
N ASN A 2 -44.81 -50.13 40.32
CA ASN A 2 -43.88 -49.52 39.37
C ASN A 2 -43.82 -48.00 39.55
N ILE A 3 -42.63 -47.40 39.71
CA ILE A 3 -42.45 -45.96 39.50
C ILE A 3 -41.08 -45.72 38.86
N SER A 4 -41.13 -45.17 37.64
CA SER A 4 -40.04 -44.86 36.73
C SER A 4 -39.09 -43.77 37.24
N PRO A 5 -37.80 -43.74 36.83
CA PRO A 5 -36.95 -42.58 37.03
C PRO A 5 -37.29 -41.49 36.00
N PHE A 6 -37.66 -40.30 36.50
CA PHE A 6 -37.73 -39.07 35.71
C PHE A 6 -36.31 -38.57 35.43
N SER A 7 -35.95 -38.51 34.15
CA SER A 7 -34.74 -37.86 33.64
C SER A 7 -34.99 -36.35 33.56
N LEU A 8 -34.31 -35.55 34.40
CA LEU A 8 -34.24 -34.10 34.22
C LEU A 8 -33.06 -33.75 33.32
N GLY A 9 -33.34 -33.42 32.06
CA GLY A 9 -32.38 -32.80 31.16
C GLY A 9 -32.27 -31.31 31.46
N VAL A 10 -31.11 -30.86 31.94
CA VAL A 10 -30.78 -29.43 32.02
C VAL A 10 -30.15 -29.05 30.68
N SER A 11 -30.89 -28.30 29.87
CA SER A 11 -30.39 -27.69 28.63
C SER A 11 -29.61 -26.43 28.99
N MET A 12 -28.28 -26.46 28.86
CA MET A 12 -27.44 -25.26 28.92
C MET A 12 -27.56 -24.53 27.57
N ALA A 13 -28.33 -23.44 27.53
CA ALA A 13 -28.23 -22.47 26.45
C ALA A 13 -27.01 -21.57 26.73
N ALA A 14 -25.90 -21.82 26.04
CA ALA A 14 -24.78 -20.90 26.00
C ALA A 14 -25.19 -19.70 25.12
N VAL A 15 -25.47 -18.55 25.75
CA VAL A 15 -25.65 -17.28 25.04
C VAL A 15 -24.25 -16.73 24.76
N SER A 16 -23.76 -16.97 23.55
CA SER A 16 -22.54 -16.33 23.06
C SER A 16 -22.88 -14.89 22.66
N ILE A 17 -22.54 -13.93 23.52
CA ILE A 17 -22.52 -12.52 23.14
C ILE A 17 -21.30 -12.33 22.23
N VAL A 18 -21.52 -12.32 20.93
CA VAL A 18 -20.52 -11.83 19.96
C VAL A 18 -20.53 -10.31 20.09
N SER A 19 -19.57 -9.75 20.82
CA SER A 19 -19.28 -8.33 20.77
C SER A 19 -18.67 -8.05 19.39
N SER A 20 -19.44 -7.51 18.46
CA SER A 20 -18.90 -6.94 17.23
C SER A 20 -18.03 -5.75 17.62
N LEU A 21 -16.71 -5.92 17.59
CA LEU A 21 -15.81 -4.78 17.57
C LEU A 21 -16.05 -4.06 16.24
N SER A 22 -16.74 -2.93 16.28
CA SER A 22 -16.69 -1.96 15.21
C SER A 22 -15.29 -1.36 15.21
N THR A 23 -14.40 -1.94 14.42
CA THR A 23 -13.16 -1.28 14.01
C THR A 23 -13.55 -0.03 13.24
N SER A 24 -13.41 1.13 13.87
CA SER A 24 -13.43 2.41 13.19
C SER A 24 -12.40 2.35 12.06
N ALA A 25 -12.83 2.49 10.80
CA ALA A 25 -11.91 2.61 9.68
C ALA A 25 -11.14 3.93 9.84
N SER A 26 -9.98 3.88 10.48
CA SER A 26 -8.97 4.92 10.31
C SER A 26 -8.51 4.85 8.86
N ALA A 27 -8.51 5.98 8.16
CA ALA A 27 -7.76 6.13 6.91
C ALA A 27 -6.36 5.54 7.11
N PHE A 28 -5.90 4.74 6.16
CA PHE A 28 -4.62 4.04 6.28
C PHE A 28 -3.51 5.07 6.47
N SER A 29 -2.93 5.14 7.68
CA SER A 29 -1.69 5.87 7.89
C SER A 29 -0.55 4.96 7.43
N LEU A 30 -0.39 4.80 6.12
CA LEU A 30 0.67 4.00 5.50
C LEU A 30 2.04 4.71 5.51
N GLY A 31 2.24 5.61 6.47
CA GLY A 31 3.42 6.45 6.62
C GLY A 31 3.31 7.77 5.86
N ASP A 32 4.09 8.77 6.29
CA ASP A 32 4.20 10.09 5.68
C ASP A 32 4.96 10.08 4.33
N TYR A 33 5.00 8.92 3.66
CA TYR A 33 5.83 8.64 2.49
C TYR A 33 4.98 8.19 1.29
N ASN A 34 5.30 8.73 0.12
CA ASN A 34 4.70 8.32 -1.16
C ASN A 34 5.41 7.12 -1.77
N LEU A 35 6.66 6.88 -1.37
CA LEU A 35 7.44 5.72 -1.77
C LEU A 35 8.28 5.22 -0.58
N VAL A 36 8.15 3.95 -0.23
CA VAL A 36 9.06 3.27 0.69
C VAL A 36 9.62 2.05 -0.03
N VAL A 37 10.95 1.89 -0.04
CA VAL A 37 11.62 0.72 -0.64
C VAL A 37 12.49 0.05 0.42
N PHE A 38 12.27 -1.23 0.69
CA PHE A 38 12.95 -1.95 1.79
C PHE A 38 14.43 -2.24 1.57
N GLU A 39 14.85 -2.25 0.31
CA GLU A 39 16.22 -2.54 -0.10
C GLU A 39 16.68 -1.46 -1.09
N ASP A 40 17.53 -1.84 -2.05
CA ASP A 40 18.06 -0.94 -3.05
C ASP A 40 16.99 -0.58 -4.09
N VAL A 41 17.10 0.63 -4.64
CA VAL A 41 16.27 1.04 -5.78
C VAL A 41 17.15 1.57 -6.91
N THR A 42 16.92 1.07 -8.12
CA THR A 42 17.41 1.70 -9.35
C THR A 42 16.30 2.56 -9.91
N SER A 43 16.44 3.88 -9.86
CA SER A 43 15.39 4.80 -10.31
C SER A 43 15.80 5.63 -11.53
N ASN A 44 14.83 5.87 -12.40
CA ASN A 44 14.84 6.83 -13.51
C ASN A 44 13.52 7.61 -13.58
N SER A 45 12.78 7.65 -12.46
CA SER A 45 11.38 8.07 -12.39
C SER A 45 11.20 9.23 -11.42
N ASP A 46 9.98 9.76 -11.41
CA ASP A 46 9.55 10.84 -10.53
C ASP A 46 8.71 10.30 -9.37
N VAL A 47 9.00 10.78 -8.17
CA VAL A 47 8.15 10.60 -6.98
C VAL A 47 7.53 11.94 -6.64
N GLU A 48 6.19 12.00 -6.67
CA GLU A 48 5.47 13.24 -6.44
C GLU A 48 5.68 13.81 -5.04
N GLY A 49 5.64 12.96 -4.01
CA GLY A 49 5.94 13.37 -2.64
C GLY A 49 7.25 12.78 -2.11
N SER A 50 7.27 12.48 -0.82
CA SER A 50 8.47 12.05 -0.11
C SER A 50 8.78 10.57 -0.34
N ALA A 51 10.06 10.21 -0.24
CA ALA A 51 10.52 8.82 -0.38
C ALA A 51 11.48 8.41 0.75
N PHE A 52 11.38 7.15 1.18
CA PHE A 52 12.32 6.53 2.12
C PHE A 52 12.85 5.20 1.57
N ILE A 53 14.14 5.16 1.25
CA ILE A 53 14.84 4.01 0.67
C ILE A 53 15.71 3.37 1.75
N GLY A 54 15.53 2.06 1.97
CA GLY A 54 16.18 1.27 2.99
C GLY A 54 17.56 0.74 2.63
N GLY A 55 17.88 0.67 1.34
CA GLY A 55 19.20 0.35 0.81
C GLY A 55 19.78 1.52 0.02
N ASP A 56 20.45 1.20 -1.08
CA ASP A 56 21.14 2.15 -1.95
C ASP A 56 20.19 2.77 -2.98
N LEU A 57 20.41 4.04 -3.30
CA LEU A 57 19.75 4.74 -4.41
C LEU A 57 20.66 4.80 -5.63
N LEU A 58 20.34 3.99 -6.63
CA LEU A 58 21.12 3.80 -7.85
C LEU A 58 20.41 4.39 -9.08
N GLY A 59 21.04 4.23 -10.24
CA GLY A 59 20.40 4.47 -11.54
C GLY A 59 20.63 5.85 -12.14
N SER A 60 19.73 6.24 -13.03
CA SER A 60 19.86 7.47 -13.80
C SER A 60 19.33 8.68 -13.01
N SER A 61 18.95 9.75 -13.70
CA SER A 61 18.40 10.93 -13.01
C SER A 61 17.00 10.59 -12.52
N SER A 62 16.71 10.92 -11.25
CA SER A 62 15.38 10.76 -10.65
C SER A 62 14.99 12.03 -9.89
N ASN A 63 13.68 12.21 -9.67
CA ASN A 63 13.12 13.39 -9.01
C ASN A 63 12.27 12.98 -7.82
N TYR A 64 12.39 13.70 -6.71
CA TYR A 64 11.66 13.44 -5.48
C TYR A 64 11.01 14.71 -4.98
N CYS A 65 9.87 14.57 -4.31
CA CYS A 65 9.09 15.67 -3.78
C CYS A 65 8.65 16.71 -4.83
N ILE A 66 8.42 16.32 -6.09
CA ILE A 66 8.11 17.29 -7.17
C ILE A 66 6.78 18.04 -6.98
N LYS A 67 5.88 17.50 -6.15
CA LYS A 67 4.58 18.09 -5.78
C LYS A 67 4.48 18.45 -4.29
N CYS A 68 5.56 18.31 -3.52
CA CYS A 68 5.57 18.72 -2.12
C CYS A 68 5.35 20.23 -2.00
N ASP A 69 4.21 20.62 -1.45
CA ASP A 69 3.83 22.00 -1.17
C ASP A 69 3.71 22.18 0.35
N ALA A 70 4.38 23.18 0.92
CA ALA A 70 4.36 23.38 2.37
C ALA A 70 2.92 23.50 2.90
N GLY A 71 2.45 22.47 3.62
CA GLY A 71 1.09 22.36 4.15
C GLY A 71 0.06 21.66 3.25
N GLY A 72 0.46 21.09 2.11
CA GLY A 72 -0.42 20.26 1.27
C GLY A 72 -0.24 18.75 1.50
N SER A 73 -1.06 17.95 0.82
CA SER A 73 -1.21 16.50 1.05
C SER A 73 0.04 15.67 0.76
N PHE A 74 1.04 16.25 0.07
CA PHE A 74 2.28 15.57 -0.33
C PHE A 74 3.51 16.02 0.46
N PHE A 75 3.36 16.97 1.40
CA PHE A 75 4.51 17.49 2.12
C PHE A 75 5.01 16.52 3.21
N PRO A 76 6.31 16.19 3.24
CA PRO A 76 6.87 15.36 4.32
C PRO A 76 6.69 16.05 5.66
N PHE A 77 6.17 15.32 6.65
CA PHE A 77 5.90 15.84 7.99
C PHE A 77 7.16 16.42 8.68
N ASP A 78 8.34 15.84 8.39
CA ASP A 78 9.63 16.25 8.92
C ASP A 78 10.40 17.22 7.99
N GLY A 79 9.81 17.60 6.84
CA GLY A 79 10.46 18.45 5.84
C GLY A 79 11.47 17.73 4.95
N VAL A 80 11.63 16.41 5.08
CA VAL A 80 12.61 15.62 4.33
C VAL A 80 11.94 14.96 3.12
N GLY A 81 12.29 15.42 1.92
CA GLY A 81 11.71 14.93 0.67
C GLY A 81 12.30 13.60 0.21
N LEU A 82 13.51 13.28 0.65
CA LEU A 82 14.18 12.03 0.33
C LEU A 82 15.04 11.56 1.50
N LYS A 83 14.82 10.33 1.95
CA LYS A 83 15.67 9.61 2.90
C LYS A 83 16.26 8.38 2.23
N VAL A 84 17.58 8.17 2.36
CA VAL A 84 18.29 6.99 1.84
C VAL A 84 19.18 6.40 2.92
N VAL A 85 18.89 5.20 3.41
CA VAL A 85 19.71 4.56 4.45
C VAL A 85 21.12 4.26 3.93
N GLY A 86 21.23 3.76 2.70
CA GLY A 86 22.49 3.36 2.07
C GLY A 86 23.21 4.48 1.31
N ASP A 87 23.94 4.06 0.28
CA ASP A 87 24.72 4.92 -0.61
C ASP A 87 23.81 5.56 -1.67
N ILE A 88 24.18 6.76 -2.14
CA ILE A 88 23.52 7.42 -3.26
C ILE A 88 24.51 7.49 -4.42
N GLU A 89 24.18 6.83 -5.53
CA GLU A 89 25.08 6.63 -6.66
C GLU A 89 24.48 7.01 -8.02
N GLY A 90 25.36 7.11 -9.02
CA GLY A 90 25.00 7.30 -10.42
C GLY A 90 24.77 8.76 -10.81
N ASN A 91 23.71 9.00 -11.59
CA ASN A 91 23.40 10.31 -12.15
C ASN A 91 22.72 11.24 -11.12
N PRO A 92 22.57 12.55 -11.43
CA PRO A 92 22.04 13.51 -10.47
C PRO A 92 20.68 13.12 -9.88
N LYS A 93 20.52 13.27 -8.56
CA LYS A 93 19.24 13.12 -7.87
C LYS A 93 18.67 14.50 -7.59
N ASN A 94 17.41 14.74 -7.93
CA ASN A 94 16.77 16.04 -7.76
C ASN A 94 15.80 15.97 -6.59
N VAL A 95 16.06 16.75 -5.54
CA VAL A 95 15.18 16.91 -4.37
C VAL A 95 14.56 18.30 -4.48
N ASN A 96 13.23 18.35 -4.49
CA ASN A 96 12.50 19.52 -4.97
C ASN A 96 11.75 20.25 -3.86
N ASN A 97 11.26 21.44 -4.22
CA ASN A 97 10.39 22.29 -3.41
C ASN A 97 10.96 22.66 -2.02
N GLY A 98 12.29 22.80 -1.95
CA GLY A 98 12.99 23.25 -0.74
C GLY A 98 13.00 22.24 0.40
N THR A 99 12.70 20.97 0.11
CA THR A 99 12.79 19.88 1.09
C THR A 99 14.22 19.40 1.28
N ASP A 100 14.47 18.76 2.42
CA ASP A 100 15.78 18.23 2.78
C ASP A 100 16.03 16.83 2.18
N LEU A 101 17.31 16.48 2.06
CA LEU A 101 17.80 15.13 1.81
C LEU A 101 18.50 14.62 3.06
N GLU A 102 18.12 13.44 3.55
CA GLU A 102 18.91 12.70 4.53
C GLU A 102 19.49 11.41 3.93
N TYR A 103 20.76 11.11 4.23
CA TYR A 103 21.40 9.88 3.78
C TYR A 103 22.30 9.23 4.85
N GLY A 104 22.39 7.91 4.87
CA GLY A 104 23.16 7.16 5.87
C GLY A 104 24.53 6.67 5.39
N GLY A 105 24.67 6.37 4.09
CA GLY A 105 25.89 5.87 3.47
C GLY A 105 26.78 6.96 2.87
N ASN A 106 27.37 6.66 1.70
CA ASN A 106 28.19 7.56 0.91
C ASN A 106 27.36 8.33 -0.13
N LEU A 107 27.69 9.60 -0.34
CA LEU A 107 27.11 10.42 -1.40
C LEU A 107 28.05 10.48 -2.61
N ASN A 108 27.86 9.56 -3.55
CA ASN A 108 28.68 9.40 -4.76
C ASN A 108 28.00 9.98 -6.02
N ALA A 109 26.81 10.56 -5.88
CA ALA A 109 26.08 11.25 -6.94
C ALA A 109 26.03 12.77 -6.71
N ILE A 110 25.78 13.52 -7.79
CA ILE A 110 25.36 14.92 -7.67
C ILE A 110 23.94 14.94 -7.10
N VAL A 111 23.68 15.85 -6.16
CA VAL A 111 22.31 16.12 -5.68
C VAL A 111 21.96 17.58 -5.99
N ASN A 112 20.85 17.77 -6.69
CA ASN A 112 20.28 19.08 -6.96
C ASN A 112 19.17 19.36 -5.93
N MET A 113 19.43 20.31 -5.03
CA MET A 113 18.47 20.77 -4.03
C MET A 113 17.64 21.94 -4.61
N ASN A 114 16.59 21.63 -5.36
CA ASN A 114 15.76 22.59 -6.07
C ASN A 114 14.80 23.30 -5.11
N GLY A 115 14.86 24.63 -5.07
CA GLY A 115 14.08 25.43 -4.13
C GLY A 115 14.73 25.60 -2.76
N GLY A 116 15.96 25.12 -2.58
CA GLY A 116 16.69 25.17 -1.31
C GLY A 116 16.70 23.80 -0.62
N GLY A 117 16.86 23.80 0.71
CA GLY A 117 17.00 22.60 1.52
C GLY A 117 18.46 22.25 1.82
N SER A 118 18.64 21.24 2.67
CA SER A 118 19.93 20.76 3.18
C SER A 118 20.18 19.32 2.77
N ILE A 119 21.46 18.99 2.57
CA ILE A 119 21.91 17.61 2.44
C ILE A 119 22.53 17.22 3.78
N ILE A 120 21.92 16.24 4.45
CA ILE A 120 22.23 15.88 5.84
C ILE A 120 22.64 14.42 5.87
N GLN A 121 23.83 14.13 6.38
CA GLN A 121 24.20 12.75 6.67
C GLN A 121 23.62 12.36 8.04
N ASN A 122 22.70 11.39 8.07
CA ASN A 122 22.00 10.95 9.27
C ASN A 122 22.27 9.47 9.55
N SER A 123 23.16 9.21 10.52
CA SER A 123 23.51 7.84 10.94
C SER A 123 22.37 7.08 11.63
N ASN A 124 21.28 7.74 12.02
CA ASN A 124 20.12 7.11 12.66
C ASN A 124 19.08 6.56 11.66
N LEU A 125 19.21 6.87 10.36
CA LEU A 125 18.25 6.45 9.35
C LEU A 125 18.02 4.94 9.33
N ALA A 126 19.04 4.11 9.57
CA ALA A 126 18.88 2.66 9.65
C ALA A 126 17.90 2.23 10.75
N ASN A 127 17.91 2.91 11.90
CA ASN A 127 16.98 2.63 13.00
C ASN A 127 15.57 3.10 12.66
N GLU A 128 15.42 4.31 12.13
CA GLU A 128 14.13 4.85 11.67
C GLU A 128 13.51 3.93 10.61
N PHE A 129 14.32 3.50 9.64
CA PHE A 129 13.90 2.59 8.59
C PHE A 129 13.49 1.23 9.13
N THR A 130 14.23 0.68 10.09
CA THR A 130 13.88 -0.58 10.74
C THR A 130 12.52 -0.49 11.44
N GLN A 131 12.22 0.63 12.10
CA GLN A 131 10.92 0.85 12.73
C GLN A 131 9.80 0.94 11.69
N LEU A 132 9.99 1.72 10.62
CA LEU A 132 9.03 1.85 9.54
C LEU A 132 8.79 0.52 8.82
N LYS A 133 9.86 -0.21 8.47
CA LYS A 133 9.78 -1.54 7.86
C LYS A 133 8.99 -2.51 8.73
N ASN A 134 9.30 -2.58 10.03
CA ASN A 134 8.55 -3.44 10.95
C ASN A 134 7.08 -3.05 11.04
N PHE A 135 6.78 -1.75 11.08
CA PHE A 135 5.40 -1.25 11.07
C PHE A 135 4.67 -1.69 9.80
N LEU A 136 5.22 -1.39 8.61
CA LEU A 136 4.61 -1.73 7.33
C LEU A 136 4.46 -3.24 7.13
N SER A 137 5.45 -4.04 7.52
CA SER A 137 5.35 -5.51 7.46
C SER A 137 4.28 -6.07 8.42
N ASN A 138 4.15 -5.49 9.61
CA ASN A 138 3.11 -5.88 10.56
C ASN A 138 1.72 -5.49 10.05
N GLU A 139 1.56 -4.30 9.48
CA GLU A 139 0.30 -3.85 8.85
C GLU A 139 -0.07 -4.75 7.66
N SER A 140 0.88 -5.06 6.77
CA SER A 140 0.65 -5.98 5.64
C SER A 140 0.15 -7.35 6.12
N THR A 141 0.77 -7.87 7.19
CA THR A 141 0.36 -9.14 7.83
C THR A 141 -1.00 -9.01 8.52
N LEU A 142 -1.27 -7.89 9.18
CA LEU A 142 -2.55 -7.64 9.83
C LEU A 142 -3.67 -7.63 8.78
N TYR A 143 -3.49 -6.88 7.70
CA TYR A 143 -4.45 -6.76 6.61
C TYR A 143 -4.70 -8.08 5.90
N SER A 144 -3.66 -8.89 5.65
CA SER A 144 -3.81 -10.20 5.01
C SER A 144 -4.58 -11.21 5.87
N ASN A 145 -4.58 -11.04 7.19
CA ASN A 145 -5.36 -11.87 8.12
C ASN A 145 -6.83 -11.41 8.29
N LEU A 146 -7.23 -10.29 7.69
CA LEU A 146 -8.63 -9.85 7.72
C LEU A 146 -9.49 -10.78 6.85
N ALA A 147 -10.63 -11.21 7.39
CA ALA A 147 -11.58 -11.99 6.62
C ALA A 147 -12.18 -11.14 5.50
N SER A 148 -12.17 -11.65 4.27
CA SER A 148 -12.88 -11.00 3.17
C SER A 148 -14.37 -10.91 3.48
N ASN A 149 -14.93 -9.71 3.33
CA ASN A 149 -16.34 -9.39 3.59
C ASN A 149 -17.08 -8.89 2.33
N SER A 150 -16.36 -8.78 1.23
CA SER A 150 -16.82 -8.18 -0.02
C SER A 150 -16.62 -9.14 -1.19
N SER A 151 -17.22 -8.82 -2.34
CA SER A 151 -17.28 -9.77 -3.47
C SER A 151 -16.42 -9.34 -4.65
N ILE A 152 -15.88 -10.33 -5.38
CA ILE A 152 -15.09 -10.10 -6.59
C ILE A 152 -15.76 -10.84 -7.74
N ASN A 153 -16.04 -10.11 -8.83
CA ASN A 153 -16.38 -10.73 -10.10
C ASN A 153 -15.09 -10.89 -10.91
N VAL A 154 -14.70 -12.14 -11.24
CA VAL A 154 -13.54 -12.45 -12.09
C VAL A 154 -14.06 -12.98 -13.43
N PRO A 155 -13.52 -12.54 -14.58
CA PRO A 155 -14.07 -12.90 -15.88
C PRO A 155 -13.82 -14.38 -16.20
N GLY A 156 -14.90 -15.12 -16.47
CA GLY A 156 -14.82 -16.53 -16.88
C GLY A 156 -14.31 -16.74 -18.32
N GLN A 157 -14.44 -15.73 -19.18
CA GLN A 157 -14.03 -15.74 -20.60
C GLN A 157 -13.32 -14.43 -20.97
N GLN A 158 -12.45 -14.47 -21.99
CA GLN A 158 -11.62 -13.33 -22.38
C GLN A 158 -12.25 -12.50 -23.52
N PRO A 159 -12.10 -11.16 -23.51
CA PRO A 159 -11.69 -10.28 -22.40
C PRO A 159 -12.89 -9.80 -21.55
N GLY A 160 -12.73 -9.65 -20.23
CA GLY A 160 -13.77 -9.13 -19.34
C GLY A 160 -13.24 -8.36 -18.13
N PRO A 161 -14.13 -7.73 -17.34
CA PRO A 161 -13.74 -6.93 -16.18
C PRO A 161 -13.54 -7.80 -14.93
N VAL A 162 -12.54 -7.45 -14.12
CA VAL A 162 -12.47 -7.80 -12.70
C VAL A 162 -13.16 -6.68 -11.93
N ILE A 163 -14.23 -6.98 -11.19
CA ILE A 163 -15.01 -5.97 -10.47
C ILE A 163 -15.04 -6.30 -8.98
N PHE A 164 -14.43 -5.42 -8.19
CA PHE A 164 -14.50 -5.43 -6.73
C PHE A 164 -15.78 -4.73 -6.28
N ASN A 165 -16.71 -5.45 -5.66
CA ASN A 165 -17.97 -4.92 -5.16
C ASN A 165 -18.01 -5.02 -3.65
N SER A 166 -17.91 -3.88 -3.00
CA SER A 166 -18.06 -3.79 -1.54
C SER A 166 -19.48 -4.15 -1.08
N SER A 167 -19.57 -4.75 0.10
CA SER A 167 -20.82 -4.97 0.86
C SER A 167 -21.40 -3.70 1.50
N GLY A 168 -20.63 -2.61 1.57
CA GLY A 168 -21.00 -1.35 2.23
C GLY A 168 -20.55 -1.23 3.69
N ASP A 169 -19.76 -2.19 4.20
CA ASP A 169 -19.12 -2.10 5.53
C ASP A 169 -18.13 -0.93 5.60
N SER A 170 -17.75 -0.48 6.80
CA SER A 170 -16.80 0.65 6.94
C SER A 170 -15.47 0.40 6.21
N VAL A 171 -14.94 -0.83 6.30
CA VAL A 171 -13.79 -1.32 5.54
C VAL A 171 -14.24 -2.48 4.65
N ALA A 172 -14.09 -2.33 3.33
CA ALA A 172 -14.25 -3.43 2.38
C ALA A 172 -12.94 -4.23 2.31
N VAL A 173 -13.01 -5.54 2.51
CA VAL A 173 -11.85 -6.44 2.46
C VAL A 173 -12.06 -7.46 1.34
N PHE A 174 -11.14 -7.45 0.38
CA PHE A 174 -11.10 -8.36 -0.76
C PHE A 174 -9.85 -9.24 -0.67
N ASP A 175 -9.96 -10.46 -1.19
CA ASP A 175 -8.86 -11.41 -1.28
C ASP A 175 -8.85 -12.05 -2.68
N ILE A 176 -7.76 -11.87 -3.43
CA ILE A 176 -7.64 -12.35 -4.82
C ILE A 176 -6.24 -12.87 -5.12
N ASP A 177 -6.12 -13.88 -5.98
CA ASP A 177 -4.83 -14.31 -6.50
C ASP A 177 -4.33 -13.32 -7.57
N ALA A 178 -3.05 -12.93 -7.53
CA ALA A 178 -2.44 -12.09 -8.56
C ALA A 178 -2.58 -12.66 -9.97
N ALA A 179 -2.54 -13.99 -10.11
CA ALA A 179 -2.69 -14.68 -11.39
C ALA A 179 -4.10 -14.55 -11.97
N ASP A 180 -5.13 -14.43 -11.12
CA ASP A 180 -6.51 -14.18 -11.54
C ASP A 180 -6.71 -12.70 -11.85
N LEU A 181 -6.23 -11.82 -10.97
CA LEU A 181 -6.35 -10.37 -11.10
C LEU A 181 -5.71 -9.86 -12.39
N PHE A 182 -4.47 -10.27 -12.66
CA PHE A 182 -3.68 -9.81 -13.80
C PHE A 182 -3.58 -10.85 -14.92
N SER A 183 -4.56 -11.76 -14.99
CA SER A 183 -4.63 -12.76 -16.05
C SER A 183 -4.77 -12.12 -17.44
N ASN A 184 -4.49 -12.90 -18.49
CA ASN A 184 -4.77 -12.48 -19.86
C ASN A 184 -6.29 -12.29 -20.15
N LYS A 185 -7.17 -12.72 -19.23
CA LYS A 185 -8.62 -12.53 -19.35
C LYS A 185 -9.07 -11.16 -18.85
N THR A 186 -8.27 -10.52 -18.00
CA THR A 186 -8.57 -9.21 -17.44
C THR A 186 -8.36 -8.12 -18.48
N GLN A 187 -9.44 -7.42 -18.83
CA GLN A 187 -9.40 -6.22 -19.66
C GLN A 187 -9.53 -4.95 -18.84
N GLN A 188 -10.27 -5.02 -17.73
CA GLN A 188 -10.58 -3.88 -16.88
C GLN A 188 -10.54 -4.29 -15.42
N ILE A 189 -10.14 -3.37 -14.56
CA ILE A 189 -10.20 -3.50 -13.10
C ILE A 189 -11.03 -2.34 -12.57
N GLU A 190 -12.11 -2.65 -11.86
CA GLU A 190 -13.06 -1.66 -11.35
C GLU A 190 -13.34 -1.92 -9.85
N LEU A 191 -13.51 -0.85 -9.09
CA LEU A 191 -13.88 -0.89 -7.67
C LEU A 191 -15.14 -0.09 -7.44
N ASN A 192 -16.15 -0.75 -6.88
CA ASN A 192 -17.39 -0.15 -6.40
C ASN A 192 -17.37 -0.15 -4.87
N LEU A 193 -17.15 1.03 -4.27
CA LEU A 193 -17.12 1.18 -2.82
C LEU A 193 -18.47 0.97 -2.14
N ASN A 194 -19.59 1.19 -2.85
CA ASN A 194 -20.95 0.92 -2.36
C ASN A 194 -21.24 1.43 -0.92
N GLY A 195 -20.65 2.56 -0.53
CA GLY A 195 -20.80 3.16 0.80
C GLY A 195 -19.71 2.84 1.82
N SER A 196 -18.75 1.96 1.49
CA SER A 196 -17.55 1.76 2.31
C SER A 196 -16.68 3.00 2.37
N SER A 197 -16.06 3.21 3.53
CA SER A 197 -15.13 4.32 3.74
C SER A 197 -13.75 4.02 3.17
N THR A 198 -13.31 2.75 3.23
CA THR A 198 -12.03 2.30 2.68
C THR A 198 -12.13 0.91 2.07
N ALA A 199 -11.15 0.56 1.23
CA ALA A 199 -11.00 -0.77 0.69
C ALA A 199 -9.57 -1.30 0.88
N ILE A 200 -9.46 -2.54 1.32
CA ILE A 200 -8.24 -3.34 1.36
C ILE A 200 -8.39 -4.45 0.33
N ILE A 201 -7.48 -4.49 -0.64
CA ILE A 201 -7.39 -5.54 -1.63
C ILE A 201 -6.15 -6.36 -1.32
N ASN A 202 -6.32 -7.46 -0.60
CA ASN A 202 -5.25 -8.43 -0.38
C ASN A 202 -5.03 -9.21 -1.67
N VAL A 203 -3.81 -9.15 -2.19
CA VAL A 203 -3.40 -9.84 -3.40
C VAL A 203 -2.37 -10.90 -3.05
N ARG A 204 -2.72 -12.15 -3.33
CA ARG A 204 -1.90 -13.33 -3.02
C ARG A 204 -0.96 -13.67 -4.16
N GLY A 205 0.10 -14.40 -3.84
CA GLY A 205 1.08 -14.90 -4.81
C GLY A 205 2.40 -14.15 -4.74
N THR A 206 3.48 -14.90 -4.99
CA THR A 206 4.86 -14.39 -4.90
C THR A 206 5.27 -13.51 -6.06
N SER A 207 4.46 -13.46 -7.13
CA SER A 207 4.70 -12.57 -8.26
C SER A 207 3.40 -12.00 -8.81
N ALA A 208 3.40 -10.71 -9.12
CA ALA A 208 2.31 -10.04 -9.84
C ALA A 208 2.86 -9.36 -11.10
N ASN A 209 2.35 -9.78 -12.26
CA ASN A 209 2.79 -9.28 -13.57
C ASN A 209 1.60 -8.63 -14.28
N TRP A 210 1.57 -7.30 -14.32
CA TRP A 210 0.47 -6.56 -14.91
C TRP A 210 0.90 -5.85 -16.19
N ASN A 211 0.54 -6.48 -17.31
CA ASN A 211 0.99 -6.10 -18.65
C ASN A 211 -0.15 -5.76 -19.62
N GLN A 212 -1.41 -5.88 -19.17
CA GLN A 212 -2.58 -5.63 -20.00
C GLN A 212 -3.82 -5.26 -19.18
N GLY A 213 -4.81 -4.71 -19.88
CA GLY A 213 -6.02 -4.18 -19.27
C GLY A 213 -5.79 -2.80 -18.66
N ASN A 214 -6.81 -2.22 -18.05
CA ASN A 214 -6.72 -0.90 -17.42
C ASN A 214 -7.56 -0.86 -16.13
N ILE A 215 -7.15 -0.07 -15.15
CA ILE A 215 -8.08 0.37 -14.11
C ILE A 215 -9.07 1.36 -14.73
N VAL A 216 -10.34 1.27 -14.36
CA VAL A 216 -11.44 2.10 -14.86
C VAL A 216 -12.34 2.57 -13.71
N GLY A 217 -13.33 3.41 -14.03
CA GLY A 217 -14.31 3.89 -13.07
C GLY A 217 -13.73 4.89 -12.07
N ASP A 218 -14.27 4.89 -10.85
CA ASP A 218 -13.97 5.89 -9.82
C ASP A 218 -12.50 5.87 -9.39
N LEU A 219 -11.82 4.73 -9.46
CA LEU A 219 -10.37 4.63 -9.23
C LEU A 219 -9.54 5.49 -10.19
N VAL A 220 -10.07 5.84 -11.37
CA VAL A 220 -9.40 6.75 -12.32
C VAL A 220 -9.89 8.18 -12.13
N SER A 221 -11.20 8.38 -11.98
CA SER A 221 -11.83 9.71 -12.05
C SER A 221 -11.98 10.44 -10.72
N ASP A 222 -11.84 9.78 -9.58
CA ASP A 222 -12.11 10.35 -8.26
C ASP A 222 -10.89 10.21 -7.34
N ASP A 223 -10.23 11.32 -7.04
CA ASP A 223 -9.06 11.36 -6.15
C ASP A 223 -9.41 10.97 -4.71
N GLU A 224 -10.62 11.28 -4.24
CA GLU A 224 -11.05 10.86 -2.90
C GLU A 224 -11.20 9.33 -2.81
N VAL A 225 -11.54 8.66 -3.90
CA VAL A 225 -11.61 7.19 -3.94
C VAL A 225 -10.20 6.60 -3.96
N LYS A 226 -9.27 7.17 -4.73
CA LYS A 226 -7.87 6.71 -4.79
C LYS A 226 -7.23 6.70 -3.40
N GLU A 227 -7.45 7.76 -2.62
CA GLU A 227 -6.92 7.91 -1.26
C GLU A 227 -7.46 6.88 -0.25
N LYS A 228 -8.55 6.16 -0.59
CA LYS A 228 -9.24 5.21 0.30
C LYS A 228 -8.90 3.75 0.03
N VAL A 229 -8.01 3.46 -0.93
CA VAL A 229 -7.75 2.10 -1.44
C VAL A 229 -6.31 1.68 -1.14
N LEU A 230 -6.18 0.51 -0.51
CA LEU A 230 -4.91 -0.16 -0.26
C LEU A 230 -4.84 -1.47 -1.04
N TRP A 231 -3.81 -1.63 -1.86
CA TRP A 231 -3.40 -2.89 -2.48
C TRP A 231 -2.30 -3.52 -1.62
N ASN A 232 -2.60 -4.65 -0.99
CA ASN A 232 -1.69 -5.35 -0.09
C ASN A 232 -1.19 -6.66 -0.71
N PHE A 233 0.00 -6.62 -1.29
CA PHE A 233 0.71 -7.74 -1.93
C PHE A 233 1.59 -8.49 -0.91
N TYR A 234 0.96 -9.10 0.08
CA TYR A 234 1.62 -9.54 1.31
C TYR A 234 2.56 -10.77 1.17
N GLU A 235 2.63 -11.39 -0.01
CA GLU A 235 3.54 -12.50 -0.32
C GLU A 235 4.51 -12.16 -1.47
N ALA A 236 4.37 -10.99 -2.09
CA ALA A 236 5.03 -10.70 -3.35
C ALA A 236 6.53 -10.48 -3.16
N GLU A 237 7.33 -11.23 -3.92
CA GLU A 237 8.77 -11.01 -4.07
C GLU A 237 9.06 -10.21 -5.35
N THR A 238 8.09 -10.14 -6.27
CA THR A 238 8.25 -9.45 -7.56
C THR A 238 6.94 -8.80 -8.00
N LEU A 239 7.00 -7.50 -8.28
CA LEU A 239 5.94 -6.74 -8.93
C LEU A 239 6.47 -6.19 -10.25
N ASN A 240 5.82 -6.53 -11.36
CA ASN A 240 6.14 -6.00 -12.69
C ASN A 240 4.90 -5.34 -13.29
N PHE A 241 4.78 -4.03 -13.11
CA PHE A 241 3.63 -3.26 -13.59
C PHE A 241 4.07 -2.33 -14.71
N ASN A 242 3.53 -2.54 -15.91
CA ASN A 242 3.74 -1.66 -17.07
C ASN A 242 2.54 -0.72 -17.30
N LEU A 243 1.68 -0.60 -16.28
CA LEU A 243 0.41 0.13 -16.30
C LEU A 243 0.26 0.91 -14.99
N ALA A 244 -0.58 1.94 -15.00
CA ALA A 244 -0.82 2.78 -13.83
C ALA A 244 -1.70 2.07 -12.79
N LEU A 245 -1.20 2.01 -11.56
CA LEU A 245 -1.97 1.62 -10.37
C LEU A 245 -2.53 2.87 -9.69
N TYR A 246 -3.73 2.75 -9.13
CA TYR A 246 -4.38 3.83 -8.38
C TYR A 246 -4.70 3.36 -6.95
N GLY A 247 -4.31 4.18 -5.98
CA GLY A 247 -4.35 3.84 -4.55
C GLY A 247 -2.97 3.57 -3.97
N SER A 248 -2.94 3.28 -2.67
CA SER A 248 -1.70 2.93 -1.96
C SER A 248 -1.32 1.48 -2.24
N LEU A 249 -0.02 1.22 -2.41
CA LEU A 249 0.52 -0.13 -2.56
C LEU A 249 1.42 -0.46 -1.39
N LEU A 250 1.22 -1.64 -0.82
CA LEU A 250 2.07 -2.26 0.20
C LEU A 250 2.47 -3.65 -0.31
N ALA A 251 3.77 -3.94 -0.32
CA ALA A 251 4.36 -5.18 -0.80
C ALA A 251 5.65 -5.48 -0.02
#